data_AF-A0A355SZ70-F1
#
_entry.id   AF-A0A355SZ70-F1
#
_cell.length_a   1.000
_cell.length_b   1.000
_cell.length_c   1.000
_cell.angle_alpha   90.00
_cell.angle_beta   90.00
_cell.angle_gamma   90.00
#
_symmetry.space_group_name_H-M   'P 1'
#
loop_
_entity.id
_entity.type
_entity.pdbx_description
1 polymer ?
#
loop_
_entity_poly.entity_id
_entity_poly.type
_entity_poly.pdbx_seq_one_letter_code
_entity_poly.pdbx_strand_id
1 'polypeptide(L)'
;GEKSDGSNPEDKMLDQYADISRKVAQETGSQLLDIRKACIEYLKGHNPDQAEEGILTSDRVHMNAEGNRFLSTLVLEALGVPSACCGAVNH
;
A
#
# COMPACT_ATOMS: atom_id res chain seq x y z
N GLY A 1 -7.50 -2.02 8.56
CA GLY A 1 -7.85 -0.66 8.99
C GLY A 1 -6.80 0.31 8.50
N GLU A 2 -7.14 1.60 8.46
CA GLU A 2 -6.32 2.65 7.86
C GLU A 2 -5.54 3.51 8.86
N LYS A 3 -5.65 3.23 10.16
CA LYS A 3 -4.84 3.95 11.16
C LYS A 3 -3.36 3.66 10.92
N SER A 4 -2.55 4.71 10.86
CA SER A 4 -1.14 4.61 10.49
C SER A 4 -0.20 4.48 11.69
N ASP A 5 -0.75 4.50 12.90
CA ASP A 5 -0.04 4.56 14.18
C ASP A 5 0.12 3.20 14.87
N GLY A 6 -0.35 2.11 14.24
CA GLY A 6 -0.27 0.77 14.81
C GLY A 6 -1.40 0.40 15.77
N SER A 7 -2.44 1.24 15.87
CA SER A 7 -3.56 1.02 16.79
C SER A 7 -4.70 0.18 16.22
N ASN A 8 -4.60 -0.33 14.98
CA ASN A 8 -5.61 -1.25 14.45
C ASN A 8 -5.49 -2.62 15.15
N PRO A 9 -6.60 -3.33 15.39
CA PRO A 9 -6.58 -4.63 16.06
C PRO A 9 -5.67 -5.68 15.40
N GLU A 10 -5.51 -5.61 14.07
CA GLU A 10 -4.78 -6.58 13.27
C GLU A 10 -3.33 -6.18 12.95
N ASP A 11 -2.89 -4.97 13.32
CA ASP A 11 -1.58 -4.43 12.91
C ASP A 11 -0.42 -5.35 13.30
N LYS A 12 -0.42 -5.83 14.54
CA LYS A 12 0.61 -6.76 15.03
C LYS A 12 0.71 -8.03 14.18
N MET A 13 -0.43 -8.61 13.81
CA MET A 13 -0.48 -9.83 13.01
C MET A 13 0.00 -9.56 11.58
N LEU A 14 -0.47 -8.47 10.97
CA LEU A 14 -0.07 -8.08 9.62
C LEU A 14 1.42 -7.74 9.53
N ASP A 15 1.99 -7.09 10.55
CA ASP A 15 3.42 -6.78 10.61
C ASP A 15 4.26 -8.07 10.70
N GLN A 16 3.82 -9.06 11.48
CA GLN A 16 4.47 -10.38 11.54
C GLN A 16 4.45 -11.09 10.17
N TYR A 17 3.32 -11.08 9.46
CA TYR A 17 3.25 -11.66 8.12
C TYR A 17 4.09 -10.91 7.09
N ALA A 18 4.14 -9.57 7.19
CA ALA A 18 5.00 -8.75 6.34
C ALA A 18 6.49 -9.06 6.59
N ASP A 19 6.91 -9.23 7.84
CA ASP A 19 8.28 -9.60 8.19
C ASP A 19 8.67 -10.99 7.68
N ILE A 20 7.76 -11.96 7.73
CA ILE A 20 7.96 -13.28 7.12
C ILE A 20 8.17 -13.13 5.61
N SER A 21 7.33 -12.33 4.95
CA SER A 21 7.41 -12.11 3.50
C SER A 21 8.74 -11.45 3.09
N ARG A 22 9.20 -10.44 3.87
CA ARG A 22 10.51 -9.79 3.70
C ARG A 22 11.66 -10.79 3.85
N LYS A 23 11.61 -11.61 4.90
CA LYS A 23 12.62 -12.64 5.16
C LYS A 23 12.70 -13.65 4.02
N VAL A 24 11.56 -14.19 3.57
CA VAL A 24 11.54 -15.15 2.46
C VAL A 24 12.10 -14.52 1.19
N ALA A 25 11.69 -13.31 0.84
CA ALA A 25 12.20 -12.62 -0.35
C ALA A 25 13.73 -12.43 -0.29
N GLN A 26 14.26 -12.08 0.88
CA GLN A 26 15.71 -11.96 1.09
C GLN A 26 16.42 -13.32 0.95
N GLU A 27 15.88 -14.38 1.54
CA GLU A 27 16.48 -15.72 1.52
C GLU A 27 16.44 -16.37 0.13
N THR A 28 15.40 -16.10 -0.67
CA THR A 28 15.24 -16.68 -2.01
C THR A 28 15.79 -15.79 -3.13
N GLY A 29 16.13 -14.53 -2.83
CA GLY A 29 16.48 -13.53 -3.85
C GLY A 29 15.28 -13.10 -4.71
N SER A 30 14.06 -13.28 -4.22
CA SER A 30 12.84 -12.90 -4.94
C SER A 30 12.61 -11.39 -4.89
N GLN A 31 12.05 -10.83 -5.95
CA GLN A 31 11.50 -9.47 -5.90
C GLN A 31 10.30 -9.45 -4.93
N LEU A 32 10.19 -8.38 -4.12
CA LEU A 32 9.08 -8.15 -3.21
C LEU A 32 8.51 -6.74 -3.39
N LEU A 33 7.22 -6.65 -3.68
CA LEU A 33 6.44 -5.43 -3.51
C LEU A 33 5.78 -5.46 -2.12
N ASP A 34 6.30 -4.65 -1.20
CA ASP A 34 5.84 -4.59 0.19
C ASP A 34 4.62 -3.67 0.34
N ILE A 35 3.43 -4.22 0.09
CA ILE A 35 2.15 -3.50 0.14
C ILE A 35 1.87 -2.98 1.56
N ARG A 36 2.25 -3.72 2.61
CA ARG A 36 2.05 -3.28 4.01
C ARG A 36 2.81 -2.00 4.29
N LYS A 37 4.09 -1.96 3.92
CA LYS A 37 4.92 -0.76 4.05
C LYS A 37 4.33 0.40 3.23
N ALA A 38 3.99 0.15 1.97
CA ALA A 38 3.49 1.17 1.07
C ALA A 38 2.18 1.80 1.60
N CYS A 39 1.22 0.99 2.07
CA CYS A 39 -0.02 1.49 2.66
C CYS A 39 0.24 2.36 3.89
N ILE A 40 1.10 1.93 4.82
CA ILE A 40 1.40 2.70 6.04
C ILE A 40 2.10 4.03 5.70
N GLU A 41 3.05 4.02 4.77
CA GLU A 41 3.72 5.25 4.30
C GLU A 41 2.73 6.23 3.66
N TYR A 42 1.82 5.72 2.82
CA TYR A 42 0.77 6.54 2.23
C TYR A 42 -0.15 7.13 3.30
N LEU A 43 -0.66 6.29 4.21
CA LEU A 43 -1.61 6.71 5.23
C LEU A 43 -1.01 7.71 6.24
N LYS A 44 0.28 7.65 6.53
CA LYS A 44 0.95 8.69 7.37
C LYS A 44 0.82 10.11 6.79
N GLY A 45 0.78 10.23 5.45
CA GLY A 45 0.62 11.52 4.77
C GLY A 45 -0.83 11.90 4.46
N HIS A 46 -1.74 10.92 4.43
CA HIS A 46 -3.11 11.11 3.92
C HIS A 46 -4.21 10.84 4.96
N ASN A 47 -3.87 10.29 6.13
CA ASN A 47 -4.81 9.99 7.21
C ASN A 47 -4.43 10.72 8.53
N PRO A 48 -4.39 12.06 8.56
CA PRO A 48 -4.07 12.80 9.79
C PRO A 48 -5.08 12.54 10.91
N ASP A 49 -6.34 12.23 10.55
CA ASP A 49 -7.45 12.05 11.48
C ASP A 49 -7.57 10.61 12.02
N GLN A 50 -6.68 9.70 11.61
CA GLN A 50 -6.72 8.27 12.00
C GLN A 50 -8.10 7.63 11.73
N ALA A 51 -8.69 7.97 10.59
CA ALA A 51 -9.89 7.31 10.08
C ALA A 51 -9.63 5.80 9.93
N GLU A 52 -10.65 4.99 10.19
CA GLU A 52 -10.53 3.53 10.13
C GLU A 52 -10.62 2.99 8.69
N GLU A 53 -11.31 3.70 7.81
CA GLU A 53 -11.61 3.38 6.42
C GLU A 53 -11.90 4.66 5.61
N GLY A 54 -11.99 4.53 4.29
CA GLY A 54 -12.45 5.59 3.38
C GLY A 54 -11.35 6.20 2.52
N ILE A 55 -10.07 6.01 2.86
CA ILE A 55 -8.93 6.52 2.08
C ILE A 55 -8.50 5.49 1.05
N LEU A 56 -8.13 4.28 1.49
CA LEU A 56 -7.70 3.19 0.59
C LEU A 56 -8.71 2.04 0.53
N THR A 57 -9.53 1.89 1.56
CA THR A 57 -10.46 0.79 1.77
C THR A 57 -11.89 1.29 1.96
N SER A 58 -12.86 0.43 1.68
CA SER A 58 -14.29 0.74 1.85
C SER A 58 -14.85 0.24 3.19
N ASP A 59 -14.24 -0.80 3.77
CA ASP A 59 -14.75 -1.51 4.95
C ASP A 59 -13.61 -1.97 5.90
N ARG A 60 -12.52 -1.18 5.94
CA ARG A 60 -11.25 -1.44 6.64
C ARG A 60 -10.39 -2.58 6.05
N VAL A 61 -10.88 -3.34 5.07
CA VAL A 61 -10.17 -4.49 4.48
C VAL A 61 -10.09 -4.40 2.96
N HIS A 62 -11.21 -4.19 2.28
CA HIS A 62 -11.30 -4.23 0.83
C HIS A 62 -11.02 -2.86 0.21
N MET A 63 -10.16 -2.84 -0.81
CA MET A 63 -9.76 -1.61 -1.50
C MET A 63 -10.96 -0.88 -2.12
N ASN A 64 -11.00 0.43 -1.95
CA ASN A 64 -11.91 1.32 -2.67
C ASN A 64 -11.31 1.68 -4.06
N ALA A 65 -11.93 2.63 -4.78
CA ALA A 65 -11.43 3.05 -6.09
C ALA A 65 -10.00 3.63 -6.03
N GLU A 66 -9.70 4.47 -5.03
CA GLU A 66 -8.37 5.06 -4.84
C GLU A 66 -7.34 4.02 -4.38
N GLY A 67 -7.72 3.10 -3.49
CA GLY A 67 -6.88 1.96 -3.10
C GLY A 67 -6.50 1.07 -4.28
N ASN A 68 -7.44 0.82 -5.20
CA ASN A 68 -7.14 0.07 -6.43
C ASN A 68 -6.20 0.84 -7.38
N ARG A 69 -6.36 2.16 -7.50
CA ARG A 69 -5.43 3.00 -8.28
C ARG A 69 -4.02 2.99 -7.67
N PHE A 70 -3.92 3.17 -6.36
CA PHE A 70 -2.68 3.09 -5.60
C PHE A 70 -1.99 1.75 -5.82
N LEU A 71 -2.70 0.63 -5.62
CA LEU A 71 -2.17 -0.71 -5.82
C LEU A 71 -1.71 -0.94 -7.26
N SER A 72 -2.51 -0.54 -8.25
CA SER A 72 -2.14 -0.71 -9.67
C SER A 72 -0.88 0.07 -10.03
N THR A 73 -0.71 1.29 -9.50
CA THR A 73 0.49 2.12 -9.71
C THR A 73 1.73 1.44 -9.15
N LEU A 74 1.66 0.95 -7.90
CA LEU A 74 2.76 0.23 -7.27
C LEU A 74 3.18 -1.03 -8.05
N VAL A 75 2.20 -1.77 -8.57
CA VAL A 75 2.46 -3.00 -9.35
C VAL A 75 3.13 -2.65 -10.69
N LEU A 76 2.63 -1.65 -11.41
CA LEU A 76 3.21 -1.22 -12.67
C LEU A 76 4.66 -0.73 -12.48
N GLU A 77 4.90 0.08 -11.45
CA GLU A 77 6.25 0.53 -11.08
C GLU A 77 7.18 -0.63 -10.73
N ALA A 78 6.70 -1.60 -9.92
CA ALA A 78 7.49 -2.78 -9.56
C ALA A 78 7.85 -3.65 -10.79
N LEU A 79 7.00 -3.66 -11.81
CA LEU A 79 7.24 -4.35 -13.08
C LEU A 79 8.05 -3.52 -14.08
N GLY A 80 8.43 -2.30 -13.74
CA GLY A 80 9.14 -1.39 -14.66
C GLY A 80 8.30 -0.93 -15.84
N VAL A 81 6.96 -1.03 -15.73
CA VAL A 81 6.05 -0.50 -16.75
C VAL A 81 5.97 1.01 -16.56
N PRO A 82 6.25 1.82 -17.59
CA PRO A 82 6.06 3.26 -17.50
C PRO A 82 4.63 3.57 -17.08
N SER A 83 4.44 4.20 -15.93
CA SER A 83 3.15 4.78 -15.62
C SER A 83 2.87 5.81 -16.70
N ALA A 84 1.66 5.79 -17.27
CA ALA A 84 1.29 6.80 -18.24
C ALA A 84 1.35 8.16 -17.52
N CYS A 85 2.46 8.88 -17.70
CA CYS A 85 2.47 10.30 -17.41
C CYS A 85 1.28 10.86 -18.18
N CYS A 86 0.37 11.51 -17.46
CA CYS A 86 -0.56 12.45 -18.06
C CYS A 86 0.30 13.54 -18.70
N GLY A 87 0.77 13.27 -19.92
CA GLY A 87 1.39 14.25 -20.78
C GLY A 87 0.30 15.26 -21.06
N ALA A 88 0.38 16.41 -20.38
CA ALA A 88 -0.31 17.60 -20.81
C ALA A 88 0.04 17.80 -22.29
N VAL A 89 -0.92 17.49 -23.16
CA VAL A 89 -0.88 17.88 -24.56
C VAL A 89 -1.08 19.39 -24.55
N ASN A 90 0.02 20.13 -24.67
CA ASN A 90 -0.07 21.55 -25.01
C ASN A 90 -0.68 21.61 -26.42
N HIS A 91 -1.90 22.14 -26.51
CA HIS A 91 -2.45 22.70 -27.74
C HIS A 91 -2.00 24.15 -27.88
#